data_AF-A0A6A6MSX2-F1
#
_entry.id   AF-A0A6A6MSX2-F1
#
_cell.length_a   1.000
_cell.length_b   1.000
_cell.length_c   1.000
_cell.angle_alpha   90.00
_cell.angle_beta   90.00
_cell.angle_gamma   90.00
#
_symmetry.space_group_name_H-M   'P 1'
#
loop_
_entity.id
_entity.type
_entity.pdbx_description
1 polymer ?
#
loop_
_entity_poly.entity_id
_entity_poly.type
_entity_poly.pdbx_seq_one_letter_code
_entity_poly.pdbx_strand_id
1 'polypeptide(L)'
;MNLDALQKIERFLVQPGIEKTVLGRHRHPDRTPPWRSLFLQSGFTPFQFSNFAESQAECLVQRTPVRGFHVEKRQSSLVLCWQRKELISASAWRVIVSDRETKHFSNWIAVYSSCFLSL
;
A
#
# COMPACT_ATOMS: atom_id res chain seq x y z
N MET A 1 -22.96 -8.49 -11.81
CA MET A 1 -21.70 -7.78 -12.07
C MET A 1 -22.02 -6.67 -13.07
N ASN A 2 -21.69 -5.41 -12.78
CA ASN A 2 -22.05 -4.27 -13.65
C ASN A 2 -20.97 -4.10 -14.73
N LEU A 3 -21.28 -4.47 -15.99
CA LEU A 3 -20.34 -4.45 -17.10
C LEU A 3 -19.90 -3.02 -17.47
N ASP A 4 -20.79 -2.04 -17.36
CA ASP A 4 -20.46 -0.63 -17.61
C ASP A 4 -19.44 -0.11 -16.59
N ALA A 5 -19.59 -0.48 -15.31
CA ALA A 5 -18.62 -0.15 -14.27
C ALA A 5 -17.25 -0.80 -14.53
N LEU A 6 -17.21 -2.05 -14.98
CA LEU A 6 -15.96 -2.73 -15.34
C LEU A 6 -15.25 -2.03 -16.49
N GLN A 7 -15.98 -1.73 -17.57
CA GLN A 7 -15.43 -1.01 -18.73
C GLN A 7 -14.89 0.37 -18.34
N LYS A 8 -15.59 1.08 -17.45
CA LYS A 8 -15.13 2.37 -16.92
C LYS A 8 -13.85 2.21 -16.09
N ILE A 9 -13.76 1.21 -15.23
CA ILE A 9 -12.56 0.95 -14.43
C ILE A 9 -11.37 0.62 -15.36
N GLU A 10 -11.55 -0.26 -16.33
CA GLU A 10 -10.49 -0.63 -17.28
C GLU A 10 -10.01 0.58 -18.09
N ARG A 11 -10.95 1.33 -18.67
CA ARG A 11 -10.66 2.46 -19.56
C ARG A 11 -10.10 3.68 -18.84
N PHE A 12 -10.59 3.98 -17.64
CA PHE A 12 -10.27 5.24 -16.95
C PHE A 12 -9.30 5.09 -15.77
N LEU A 13 -9.07 3.89 -15.25
CA LEU A 13 -8.10 3.66 -14.16
C LEU A 13 -6.95 2.75 -14.58
N VAL A 14 -7.25 1.58 -15.15
CA VAL A 14 -6.22 0.56 -15.44
C VAL A 14 -5.37 0.98 -16.64
N GLN A 15 -5.99 1.30 -17.78
CA GLN A 15 -5.27 1.68 -18.99
C GLN A 15 -4.37 2.92 -18.76
N PRO A 16 -4.85 4.04 -18.18
CA PRO A 16 -3.99 5.19 -17.89
C PRO A 16 -2.87 4.86 -16.91
N GLY A 17 -3.10 3.95 -15.95
CA GLY A 17 -2.07 3.46 -15.03
C GLY A 17 -0.96 2.69 -15.73
N ILE A 18 -1.31 1.84 -16.71
CA ILE A 18 -0.35 1.10 -17.54
C ILE A 18 0.45 2.10 -18.39
N GLU A 19 -0.22 2.99 -19.12
CA GLU A 19 0.43 3.99 -19.98
C GLU A 19 1.42 4.85 -19.18
N LYS A 20 1.00 5.37 -18.02
CA LYS A 20 1.87 6.15 -17.14
C LYS A 20 3.09 5.36 -16.65
N THR A 21 2.91 4.07 -16.34
CA THR A 21 4.00 3.22 -15.85
C THR A 21 5.01 2.93 -16.96
N VAL A 22 4.54 2.55 -18.15
CA VAL A 22 5.40 2.26 -19.31
C VAL A 22 6.14 3.53 -19.76
N LEU A 23 5.43 4.65 -19.92
CA LEU A 23 6.02 5.92 -20.36
C LEU A 23 6.91 6.56 -19.28
N GLY A 24 6.54 6.43 -18.00
CA GLY A 24 7.30 6.98 -16.88
C GLY A 24 8.66 6.29 -16.70
N ARG A 25 8.72 4.96 -16.92
CA ARG A 25 9.97 4.20 -16.93
C ARG A 25 10.93 4.61 -18.03
N HIS A 26 10.42 5.08 -19.17
CA HIS A 26 11.25 5.64 -20.23
C HIS A 26 11.86 7.00 -19.87
N ARG A 27 11.26 7.76 -18.94
CA ARG A 27 11.70 9.11 -18.57
C ARG A 27 12.63 9.16 -17.35
N HIS A 28 12.47 8.22 -16.41
CA HIS A 28 13.30 8.14 -15.20
C HIS A 28 13.73 6.69 -14.93
N PRO A 29 14.82 6.22 -15.56
CA PRO A 29 15.39 4.90 -15.30
C PRO A 29 16.05 4.79 -13.91
N ASP A 30 16.34 5.93 -13.26
CA ASP A 30 16.78 5.98 -11.88
C ASP A 30 15.64 5.50 -10.98
N ARG A 31 15.69 4.20 -10.66
CA ARG A 31 14.83 3.56 -9.68
C ARG A 31 14.99 4.34 -8.39
N THR A 32 14.01 5.19 -8.08
CA THR A 32 13.91 5.80 -6.76
C THR A 32 14.07 4.67 -5.74
N PRO A 33 14.98 4.83 -4.76
CA PRO A 33 15.20 3.78 -3.77
C PRO A 33 13.85 3.41 -3.16
N PRO A 34 13.62 2.13 -2.83
CA PRO A 34 12.35 1.68 -2.29
C PRO A 34 11.90 2.65 -1.20
N TRP A 35 10.70 3.22 -1.32
CA TRP A 35 10.23 4.33 -0.47
C TRP A 35 10.44 4.05 1.04
N ARG A 36 10.42 2.78 1.47
CA ARG A 36 10.79 2.36 2.83
C ARG A 36 12.18 2.85 3.25
N SER A 37 13.17 2.71 2.38
CA SER A 37 14.54 3.20 2.60
C SER A 37 14.58 4.72 2.73
N LEU A 38 13.79 5.45 1.93
CA LEU A 38 13.69 6.91 2.06
C LEU A 38 13.08 7.34 3.40
N PHE A 39 12.08 6.61 3.88
CA PHE A 39 11.48 6.85 5.20
C PHE A 39 12.48 6.58 6.32
N LEU A 40 13.20 5.44 6.27
CA LEU A 40 14.26 5.13 7.23
C LEU A 40 15.37 6.19 7.25
N GLN A 41 15.84 6.61 6.08
CA GLN A 41 16.85 7.67 5.93
C GLN A 41 16.38 9.02 6.45
N SER A 42 15.07 9.28 6.36
CA SER A 42 14.44 10.51 6.87
C SER A 42 14.11 10.45 8.37
N GLY A 43 14.60 9.44 9.11
CA GLY A 43 14.39 9.31 10.56
C GLY A 43 13.02 8.76 10.97
N PHE A 44 12.25 8.22 10.03
CA PHE A 44 11.03 7.48 10.37
C PHE A 44 11.38 6.06 10.80
N THR A 45 10.59 5.52 11.72
CA THR A 45 10.70 4.12 12.11
C THR A 45 9.41 3.37 11.80
N PRO A 46 9.51 2.14 11.26
CA PRO A 46 8.33 1.35 10.95
C PRO A 46 7.59 0.98 12.24
N PHE A 47 6.27 0.94 12.13
CA PHE A 47 5.39 0.56 13.22
C PHE A 47 4.57 -0.66 12.83
N GLN A 48 4.46 -1.61 13.75
CA GLN A 48 3.64 -2.80 13.54
C GLN A 48 2.17 -2.46 13.72
N PHE A 49 1.33 -2.97 12.83
CA PHE A 49 -0.12 -2.83 13.00
C PHE A 49 -0.57 -3.54 14.28
N SER A 50 -1.63 -3.01 14.90
CA SER A 50 -2.27 -3.71 16.00
C SER A 50 -3.02 -4.93 15.48
N ASN A 51 -3.11 -6.00 16.28
CA ASN A 51 -3.91 -7.19 15.96
C ASN A 51 -5.35 -6.82 15.53
N PHE A 52 -5.92 -5.77 16.12
CA PHE A 52 -7.23 -5.27 15.74
C PHE A 52 -7.28 -4.74 14.30
N ALA A 53 -6.29 -3.93 13.88
CA ALA A 53 -6.20 -3.46 12.50
C ALA A 53 -5.98 -4.61 11.51
N GLU A 54 -5.18 -5.61 11.90
CA GLU A 54 -5.01 -6.81 11.09
C GLU A 54 -6.31 -7.61 10.93
N SER A 55 -7.03 -7.86 12.04
CA SER A 55 -8.31 -8.56 12.01
C SER A 55 -9.38 -7.79 11.24
N GLN A 56 -9.36 -6.46 11.25
CA GLN A 56 -10.24 -5.66 10.39
C GLN A 56 -9.94 -5.91 8.91
N ALA A 57 -8.67 -5.90 8.51
CA ALA A 57 -8.27 -6.16 7.13
C ALA A 57 -8.68 -7.57 6.68
N GLU A 58 -8.49 -8.58 7.52
CA GLU A 58 -8.93 -9.96 7.27
C GLU A 58 -10.46 -10.04 7.13
N CYS A 59 -11.20 -9.40 8.02
CA CYS A 59 -12.65 -9.39 8.03
C CYS A 59 -13.23 -8.75 6.75
N LEU A 60 -12.63 -7.65 6.27
CA LEU A 60 -13.03 -7.00 5.02
C LEU A 60 -12.89 -7.94 3.82
N VAL A 61 -11.80 -8.69 3.74
CA VAL A 61 -11.59 -9.66 2.66
C VAL A 61 -12.56 -10.83 2.76
N GLN A 62 -12.78 -11.37 3.96
CA GLN A 62 -13.73 -12.47 4.17
C GLN A 62 -15.18 -12.09 3.81
N ARG A 63 -15.56 -10.82 3.99
CA ARG A 63 -16.89 -10.30 3.64
C ARG A 63 -17.04 -9.93 2.17
N THR A 64 -15.95 -9.90 1.41
CA THR A 64 -15.99 -9.57 -0.02
C THR A 64 -16.38 -10.82 -0.80
N PRO A 65 -17.43 -10.79 -1.65
CA PRO A 65 -17.93 -11.97 -2.36
C PRO A 65 -17.02 -12.45 -3.51
N VAL A 66 -15.76 -12.00 -3.55
CA VAL A 66 -14.83 -12.24 -4.65
C VAL A 66 -13.71 -13.15 -4.15
N ARG A 67 -13.66 -14.37 -4.69
CA ARG A 67 -12.63 -15.37 -4.35
C ARG A 67 -11.26 -14.93 -4.83
N GLY A 68 -10.22 -15.29 -4.08
CA GLY A 68 -8.83 -15.05 -4.47
C GLY A 68 -8.18 -13.87 -3.77
N PHE A 69 -8.96 -12.97 -3.14
CA PHE A 69 -8.38 -11.97 -2.25
C PHE A 69 -7.93 -12.60 -0.93
N HIS A 70 -6.78 -12.17 -0.42
CA HIS A 70 -6.29 -12.48 0.92
C HIS A 70 -5.41 -11.35 1.46
N VAL A 71 -5.26 -11.28 2.78
CA VAL A 71 -4.33 -10.35 3.44
C VAL A 71 -3.14 -11.14 3.98
N GLU A 72 -1.93 -10.68 3.67
CA GLU A 72 -0.70 -11.18 4.29
C GLU A 72 -0.20 -10.20 5.34
N LYS A 73 0.08 -10.73 6.54
CA LYS A 73 0.69 -10.01 7.65
C LYS A 73 2.20 -10.12 7.52
N ARG A 74 2.86 -8.99 7.30
CA ARG A 74 4.32 -8.88 7.33
C ARG A 74 4.69 -7.94 8.47
N GLN A 75 5.89 -8.12 9.02
CA GLN A 75 6.34 -7.49 10.27
C GLN A 75 5.82 -6.05 10.50
N SER A 76 5.94 -5.16 9.51
CA SER A 76 5.46 -3.77 9.60
C SER A 76 4.54 -3.38 8.43
N SER A 77 3.87 -4.34 7.81
CA SER A 77 2.98 -4.06 6.69
C SER A 77 1.87 -5.10 6.52
N LEU A 78 0.70 -4.63 6.09
CA LEU A 78 -0.38 -5.46 5.60
C LEU A 78 -0.36 -5.45 4.07
N VAL A 79 -0.44 -6.62 3.45
CA VAL A 79 -0.42 -6.75 1.99
C VAL A 79 -1.71 -7.38 1.51
N LEU A 80 -2.46 -6.67 0.67
CA LEU A 80 -3.61 -7.24 -0.02
C LEU A 80 -3.10 -7.94 -1.29
N CYS A 81 -3.47 -9.21 -1.41
CA CYS A 81 -3.06 -10.08 -2.50
C CYS A 81 -4.28 -10.60 -3.26
N TRP A 82 -4.07 -10.96 -4.53
CA TRP A 82 -5.00 -11.72 -5.36
C TRP A 82 -4.34 -12.99 -5.89
N GLN A 83 -4.89 -14.16 -5.55
CA GLN A 83 -4.46 -15.54 -5.88
C GLN A 83 -3.06 -15.94 -5.38
N ARG A 84 -2.11 -15.01 -5.30
CA ARG A 84 -0.70 -15.09 -4.85
C ARG A 84 0.10 -13.84 -5.26
N LYS A 85 -0.51 -12.88 -5.96
CA LYS A 85 0.14 -11.65 -6.41
C LYS A 85 -0.22 -10.51 -5.47
N GLU A 86 0.80 -9.82 -4.97
CA GLU A 86 0.62 -8.59 -4.21
C GLU A 86 -0.04 -7.53 -5.11
N LEU A 87 -1.05 -6.84 -4.58
CA LEU A 87 -1.72 -5.74 -5.27
C LEU A 87 -1.39 -4.41 -4.61
N ILE A 88 -1.47 -4.36 -3.28
CA ILE A 88 -1.19 -3.16 -2.50
C ILE A 88 -0.60 -3.52 -1.15
N SER A 89 0.40 -2.77 -0.71
CA SER A 89 0.97 -2.87 0.63
C SER A 89 0.70 -1.58 1.41
N ALA A 90 0.20 -1.73 2.63
CA ALA A 90 0.02 -0.67 3.61
C ALA A 90 1.08 -0.82 4.72
N SER A 91 1.65 0.28 5.17
CA SER A 91 2.61 0.32 6.29
C SER A 91 2.40 1.57 7.13
N ALA A 92 2.68 1.48 8.43
CA ALA A 92 2.62 2.59 9.35
C ALA A 92 4.02 3.01 9.79
N TRP A 93 4.23 4.32 9.92
CA TRP A 93 5.51 4.92 10.32
C TRP A 93 5.30 5.96 11.40
N ARG A 94 6.25 6.03 12.34
CA ARG A 94 6.31 7.08 13.36
C ARG A 94 7.57 7.92 13.20
N VAL A 95 7.46 9.21 13.48
CA VAL A 95 8.60 10.13 13.61
C VAL A 95 9.15 10.02 15.03
N ILE A 96 10.46 9.88 15.19
CA ILE A 96 11.09 10.06 16.50
C ILE A 96 11.36 11.55 16.66
N VAL A 97 10.41 12.28 17.27
CA VAL A 97 10.65 13.66 17.72
C VAL A 97 11.12 13.61 19.18
N SER A 98 12.36 14.03 19.44
CA SER A 98 12.88 14.23 20.80
C SER A 98 12.33 15.52 21.40
N ASP A 99 11.01 15.62 21.60
CA ASP A 99 10.46 16.69 22.40
C ASP A 99 9.42 16.18 23.40
N ARG A 100 9.50 16.70 24.62
CA ARG A 100 9.00 16.07 25.85
C ARG A 100 7.51 16.36 26.12
N GLU A 101 6.79 16.98 25.18
CA GLU A 101 5.45 17.54 25.46
C GLU A 101 4.32 17.24 24.45
N THR A 102 4.47 16.31 23.49
CA THR A 102 3.35 15.94 22.60
C THR A 102 2.98 14.46 22.70
N LYS A 103 2.37 14.09 23.83
CA LYS A 103 1.82 12.73 24.06
C LYS A 103 0.45 12.45 23.42
N HIS A 104 -0.05 13.26 22.49
CA HIS A 104 -1.45 13.11 22.06
C HIS A 104 -1.77 13.19 20.56
N PHE A 105 -0.77 13.18 19.67
CA PHE A 105 -1.04 13.03 18.25
C PHE A 105 -0.42 11.74 17.71
N SER A 106 -1.30 10.78 17.49
CA SER A 106 -1.11 9.53 16.74
C SER A 106 -0.69 9.83 15.30
N ASN A 107 0.54 10.32 15.10
CA ASN A 107 1.09 10.65 13.79
C ASN A 107 1.57 9.37 13.09
N TRP A 108 0.61 8.57 12.62
CA TRP A 108 0.87 7.46 11.71
C TRP A 108 0.79 7.96 10.27
N ILE A 109 1.87 7.83 9.51
CA ILE A 109 1.80 7.96 8.05
C ILE A 109 1.49 6.58 7.47
N ALA A 110 0.30 6.42 6.88
CA ALA A 110 -0.04 5.24 6.09
C ALA A 110 0.48 5.42 4.66
N VAL A 111 1.46 4.62 4.27
CA VAL A 111 1.98 4.63 2.89
C VAL A 111 1.41 3.44 2.14
N TYR A 112 0.80 3.72 0.99
CA TYR A 112 0.24 2.74 0.06
C TYR A 112 1.19 2.55 -1.13
N SER A 113 1.71 1.33 -1.29
CA SER A 113 2.46 0.93 -2.47
C SER A 113 1.54 0.12 -3.38
N SER A 114 1.13 0.67 -4.52
CA SER A 114 0.44 -0.11 -5.55
C SER A 114 1.47 -0.95 -6.34
N CYS A 115 1.21 -2.24 -6.50
CA CYS A 115 2.09 -3.16 -7.24
C CYS A 115 2.20 -2.87 -8.74
N PHE A 116 1.48 -1.88 -9.26
CA PHE A 116 1.69 -1.40 -10.63
C PHE A 116 3.09 -0.82 -10.88
N LEU A 117 3.86 -0.51 -9.84
CA LEU A 117 5.24 -0.03 -9.98
C LEU A 117 6.27 -1.14 -10.22
N SER A 118 5.93 -2.42 -10.01
CA SER A 118 6.90 -3.55 -10.03
C SER A 118 6.80 -4.49 -11.23
N LEU A 119 5.98 -4.20 -12.25
CA LEU A 119 5.95 -4.93 -13.53
C LEU A 119 6.84 -4.27 -14.56
#